data_AF-A0A3N0AS18-F1
#
_entry.id   AF-A0A3N0AS18-F1
#
_cell.length_a   1.000
_cell.length_b   1.000
_cell.length_c   1.000
_cell.angle_alpha   90.00
_cell.angle_beta   90.00
_cell.angle_gamma   90.00
#
_symmetry.space_group_name_H-M   'P 1'
#
loop_
_entity.id
_entity.type
_entity.pdbx_description
1 polymer ?
#
loop_
_entity_poly.entity_id
_entity_poly.type
_entity_poly.pdbx_seq_one_letter_code
_entity_poly.pdbx_strand_id
1 'polypeptide(L)'
;MKLLGVGAVTVASFGLVGCGGSDEGTGGAASSASEPVPASQAFAQAGVWMQYDGDEQIGKDVEIERILSFDGNGNVAVYQCDGATFGDLNGLSNEQIIELAKEQDRAVFEAEKQEAIESADEAIQAWQQCYDTLKAEADAGTYDSMNNYGAYGIEGVPEEERAAAIEEFQIALENTKSSLDAANEGQAFNEAAEYQEPQPQPYTLALETDGSGNVAAGEEIRFPARRFSFYQIEVDDTTDLESPETRFRVLADYGWHNDAEIPENVFSAPEDSIGLYSSNYSTTQAVYDTTFGGYSGLATVVEEGHAGFTWDTTDAEGVEVD
;
A
#
# COMPACT_ATOMS: atom_id res chain seq x y z
N MET A 1 -7.02 -70.13 -25.65
CA MET A 1 -7.75 -68.90 -25.24
C MET A 1 -7.61 -68.72 -23.74
N LYS A 2 -6.79 -67.75 -23.33
CA LYS A 2 -7.08 -66.68 -22.38
C LYS A 2 -5.73 -66.05 -22.02
N LEU A 3 -5.54 -64.84 -22.54
CA LEU A 3 -4.47 -63.92 -22.17
C LEU A 3 -4.51 -63.66 -20.67
N LEU A 4 -3.34 -63.38 -20.10
CA LEU A 4 -3.12 -62.25 -19.18
C LEU A 4 -1.60 -62.02 -19.13
N GLY A 5 -1.15 -61.00 -19.87
CA GLY A 5 0.20 -60.49 -19.79
C GLY A 5 0.33 -59.61 -18.55
N VAL A 6 1.38 -59.84 -17.78
CA VAL A 6 1.82 -58.95 -16.71
C VAL A 6 2.91 -58.08 -17.32
N GLY A 7 2.53 -56.86 -17.71
CA GLY A 7 3.47 -55.82 -18.10
C GLY A 7 4.20 -55.34 -16.86
N ALA A 8 5.54 -55.39 -16.89
CA ALA A 8 6.37 -54.73 -15.91
C ALA A 8 6.18 -53.22 -16.04
N VAL A 9 5.60 -52.60 -15.02
CA VAL A 9 5.60 -51.14 -14.85
C VAL A 9 7.00 -50.78 -14.37
N THR A 10 7.85 -50.33 -15.28
CA THR A 10 9.01 -49.51 -14.94
C THR A 10 8.49 -48.19 -14.39
N VAL A 11 8.46 -48.08 -13.06
CA VAL A 11 8.40 -46.78 -12.38
C VAL A 11 9.70 -46.08 -12.73
N ALA A 12 9.64 -45.14 -13.66
CA ALA A 12 10.68 -44.14 -13.81
C ALA A 12 10.68 -43.33 -12.51
N SER A 13 11.64 -43.64 -11.65
CA SER A 13 11.98 -42.83 -10.50
C SER A 13 12.59 -41.54 -11.06
N PHE A 14 11.78 -40.49 -11.17
CA PHE A 14 12.31 -39.15 -11.26
C PHE A 14 13.14 -38.93 -10.01
N GLY A 15 14.44 -38.77 -10.19
CA GLY A 15 15.35 -38.36 -9.14
C GLY A 15 14.97 -36.96 -8.71
N LEU A 16 14.09 -36.87 -7.72
CA LEU A 16 14.12 -35.77 -6.76
C LEU A 16 15.55 -35.70 -6.25
N VAL A 17 16.30 -34.69 -6.68
CA VAL A 17 17.55 -34.32 -6.03
C VAL A 17 17.14 -33.75 -4.69
N GLY A 18 17.00 -34.64 -3.71
CA GLY A 18 16.95 -34.29 -2.30
C GLY A 18 18.37 -34.21 -1.77
N CYS A 19 18.75 -33.01 -1.32
CA CYS A 19 19.61 -32.74 -0.17
C CYS A 19 19.13 -31.33 0.28
N GLY A 20 18.43 -31.12 1.39
CA GLY A 20 18.55 -31.84 2.65
C GLY A 20 19.79 -31.37 3.42
N GLY A 21 20.00 -30.05 3.49
CA GLY A 21 20.86 -29.39 4.47
C GLY A 21 20.00 -28.39 5.23
N SER A 22 19.57 -28.77 6.43
CA SER A 22 19.03 -27.85 7.42
C SER A 22 20.20 -27.02 7.96
N ASP A 23 20.62 -26.01 7.21
CA ASP A 23 21.38 -24.90 7.77
C ASP A 23 20.36 -23.83 8.17
N GLU A 24 20.14 -23.73 9.48
CA GLU A 24 19.48 -22.59 10.09
C GLU A 24 20.41 -21.38 9.90
N GLY A 25 20.19 -20.65 8.81
CA GLY A 25 20.91 -19.43 8.47
C GLY A 25 21.40 -19.48 7.02
N THR A 26 21.02 -18.45 6.25
CA THR A 26 21.42 -18.16 4.85
C THR A 26 20.69 -18.92 3.73
N GLY A 27 19.40 -18.62 3.53
CA GLY A 27 18.69 -18.73 2.24
C GLY A 27 18.42 -20.14 1.69
N GLY A 28 17.28 -20.33 1.01
CA GLY A 28 16.97 -21.59 0.31
C GLY A 28 17.93 -21.91 -0.84
N ALA A 29 17.71 -23.00 -1.58
CA ALA A 29 18.55 -23.42 -2.73
C ALA A 29 18.77 -22.34 -3.82
N ALA A 30 17.97 -21.28 -3.86
CA ALA A 30 18.17 -20.10 -4.71
C ALA A 30 19.28 -19.14 -4.21
N SER A 31 19.80 -19.27 -2.99
CA SER A 31 20.85 -18.40 -2.47
C SER A 31 22.24 -18.73 -3.01
N SER A 32 22.46 -19.98 -3.43
CA SER A 32 23.75 -20.50 -3.90
C SER A 32 23.64 -21.17 -5.29
N ALA A 33 23.68 -20.39 -6.37
CA ALA A 33 23.55 -20.91 -7.73
C ALA A 33 24.75 -20.55 -8.61
N SER A 34 25.23 -21.55 -9.35
CA SER A 34 26.33 -21.40 -10.34
C SER A 34 25.84 -21.17 -11.77
N GLU A 35 24.52 -21.30 -12.00
CA GLU A 35 23.83 -20.96 -13.25
C GLU A 35 22.64 -20.04 -12.92
N PRO A 36 22.21 -19.16 -13.85
CA PRO A 36 21.08 -18.27 -13.59
C PRO A 36 19.80 -19.04 -13.23
N VAL A 37 19.09 -18.57 -12.21
CA VAL A 37 17.87 -19.22 -11.68
C VAL A 37 16.62 -18.59 -12.32
N PRO A 38 15.71 -19.39 -12.93
CA PRO A 38 14.41 -18.90 -13.42
C PRO A 38 13.52 -18.36 -12.30
N ALA A 39 12.63 -17.41 -12.60
CA ALA A 39 11.75 -16.79 -11.63
C ALA A 39 10.84 -17.81 -10.91
N SER A 40 10.24 -18.74 -11.65
CA SER A 40 9.40 -19.82 -11.16
C SER A 40 10.12 -20.68 -10.13
N GLN A 41 11.38 -21.00 -10.38
CA GLN A 41 12.21 -21.77 -9.44
C GLN A 41 12.61 -20.93 -8.23
N ALA A 42 12.86 -19.63 -8.41
CA ALA A 42 13.28 -18.73 -7.34
C ALA A 42 12.15 -18.48 -6.33
N PHE A 43 10.94 -18.15 -6.82
CA PHE A 43 9.79 -17.82 -5.97
C PHE A 43 9.06 -19.05 -5.42
N ALA A 44 9.22 -20.23 -6.04
CA ALA A 44 8.71 -21.49 -5.49
C ALA A 44 9.44 -21.96 -4.22
N GLN A 45 10.45 -21.22 -3.75
CA GLN A 45 11.20 -21.52 -2.54
C GLN A 45 10.82 -20.54 -1.42
N ALA A 46 10.93 -21.00 -0.17
CA ALA A 46 10.82 -20.08 0.96
C ALA A 46 11.99 -19.08 0.92
N GLY A 47 11.68 -17.79 0.98
CA GLY A 47 12.68 -16.75 0.77
C GLY A 47 12.12 -15.35 0.95
N VAL A 48 13.02 -14.38 1.08
CA VAL A 48 12.67 -12.97 1.30
C VAL A 48 13.21 -12.13 0.15
N TRP A 49 12.38 -11.25 -0.39
CA TRP A 49 12.74 -10.33 -1.46
C TRP A 49 12.42 -8.89 -1.07
N MET A 50 13.27 -7.96 -1.47
CA MET A 50 13.19 -6.54 -1.14
C MET A 50 12.93 -5.77 -2.44
N GLN A 51 11.81 -5.07 -2.48
CA GLN A 51 11.49 -4.15 -3.55
C GLN A 51 12.12 -2.79 -3.26
N TYR A 52 12.64 -2.15 -4.31
CA TYR A 52 13.27 -0.84 -4.27
C TYR A 52 13.07 -0.12 -5.62
N ASP A 53 13.47 1.16 -5.71
CA ASP A 53 13.45 1.88 -6.99
C ASP A 53 14.39 1.19 -8.00
N GLY A 54 13.80 0.65 -9.08
CA GLY A 54 14.52 -0.11 -10.09
C GLY A 54 15.52 0.69 -10.92
N ASP A 55 15.49 2.02 -10.84
CA ASP A 55 16.50 2.89 -11.45
C ASP A 55 17.75 3.07 -10.57
N GLU A 56 17.67 2.71 -9.28
CA GLU A 56 18.77 2.83 -8.33
C GLU A 56 19.72 1.62 -8.32
N GLN A 57 21.00 1.90 -8.04
CA GLN A 57 21.98 0.86 -7.74
C GLN A 57 21.93 0.55 -6.25
N ILE A 58 21.80 -0.73 -5.87
CA ILE A 58 21.72 -1.15 -4.47
C ILE A 58 22.95 -0.66 -3.71
N GLY A 59 22.69 0.14 -2.68
CA GLY A 59 23.67 0.70 -1.76
C GLY A 59 23.12 0.76 -0.34
N LYS A 60 23.98 1.00 0.65
CA LYS A 60 23.61 0.97 2.07
C LYS A 60 22.47 1.92 2.47
N ASP A 61 22.24 2.98 1.70
CA ASP A 61 21.23 4.01 1.96
C ASP A 61 20.04 3.91 1.00
N VAL A 62 20.00 2.90 0.12
CA VAL A 62 18.86 2.67 -0.77
C VAL A 62 17.70 2.18 0.08
N GLU A 63 16.57 2.87 -0.04
CA GLU A 63 15.33 2.58 0.66
C GLU A 63 14.67 1.31 0.11
N ILE A 64 14.02 0.57 1.00
CA ILE A 64 13.25 -0.62 0.67
C ILE A 64 11.78 -0.24 0.80
N GLU A 65 11.05 -0.24 -0.31
CA GLU A 65 9.61 0.07 -0.31
C GLU A 65 8.82 -1.06 0.38
N ARG A 66 9.14 -2.30 0.00
CA ARG A 66 8.40 -3.49 0.46
C ARG A 66 9.31 -4.68 0.64
N ILE A 67 8.98 -5.51 1.61
CA ILE A 67 9.59 -6.82 1.80
C ILE A 67 8.54 -7.90 1.53
N LEU A 68 8.87 -8.84 0.64
CA LEU A 68 8.04 -9.95 0.22
C LEU A 68 8.59 -11.24 0.82
N SER A 69 7.80 -11.93 1.63
CA SER A 69 8.13 -13.21 2.26
C SER A 69 7.36 -14.34 1.58
N PHE A 70 8.07 -15.14 0.79
CA PHE A 70 7.54 -16.33 0.12
C PHE A 70 7.57 -17.53 1.05
N ASP A 71 6.48 -18.31 1.08
CA ASP A 71 6.36 -19.50 1.92
C ASP A 71 6.84 -20.80 1.27
N GLY A 72 7.20 -20.75 -0.02
CA GLY A 72 7.58 -21.91 -0.84
C GLY A 72 6.42 -22.83 -1.23
N ASN A 73 5.18 -22.42 -0.95
CA ASN A 73 3.95 -23.16 -1.28
C ASN A 73 3.02 -22.32 -2.19
N GLY A 74 3.57 -21.35 -2.91
CA GLY A 74 2.84 -20.49 -3.83
C GLY A 74 2.16 -19.28 -3.18
N ASN A 75 2.52 -18.93 -1.94
CA ASN A 75 2.01 -17.73 -1.28
C ASN A 75 3.12 -16.76 -0.91
N VAL A 76 2.74 -15.48 -0.82
CA VAL A 76 3.60 -14.36 -0.43
C VAL A 76 2.88 -13.50 0.61
N ALA A 77 3.61 -13.11 1.65
CA ALA A 77 3.20 -12.03 2.56
C ALA A 77 4.02 -10.78 2.22
N VAL A 78 3.36 -9.63 2.07
CA VAL A 78 3.98 -8.38 1.66
C VAL A 78 3.86 -7.35 2.77
N TYR A 79 5.00 -6.79 3.16
CA TYR A 79 5.15 -5.82 4.24
C TYR A 79 5.59 -4.48 3.65
N GLN A 80 4.97 -3.37 4.08
CA GLN A 80 5.45 -2.02 3.78
C GLN A 80 6.66 -1.70 4.65
N CYS A 81 7.71 -1.12 4.07
CA CYS A 81 9.02 -1.03 4.71
C CYS A 81 9.72 0.31 4.50
N ASP A 82 8.99 1.39 4.23
CA ASP A 82 9.51 2.73 3.87
C ASP A 82 10.50 3.38 4.88
N GLY A 83 10.74 2.75 6.05
CA GLY A 83 11.76 3.14 7.03
C GLY A 83 13.05 2.30 7.00
N ALA A 84 13.16 1.29 6.14
CA ALA A 84 14.30 0.37 6.09
C ALA A 84 15.18 0.60 4.86
N THR A 85 16.49 0.33 5.02
CA THR A 85 17.47 0.38 3.94
C THR A 85 18.18 -0.96 3.77
N PHE A 86 18.84 -1.16 2.63
CA PHE A 86 19.70 -2.34 2.44
C PHE A 86 20.85 -2.43 3.46
N GLY A 87 21.28 -1.30 4.04
CA GLY A 87 22.28 -1.28 5.09
C GLY A 87 21.82 -1.97 6.38
N ASP A 88 20.52 -1.90 6.69
CA ASP A 88 19.92 -2.47 7.90
C ASP A 88 19.83 -4.00 7.84
N LEU A 89 19.90 -4.58 6.64
CA LEU A 89 19.82 -6.02 6.41
C LEU A 89 21.15 -6.75 6.67
N ASN A 90 22.24 -6.01 6.91
CA ASN A 90 23.56 -6.61 6.95
C ASN A 90 23.71 -7.64 8.08
N GLY A 91 24.01 -8.88 7.69
CA GLY A 91 24.18 -10.00 8.62
C GLY A 91 22.89 -10.56 9.23
N LEU A 92 21.72 -10.15 8.73
CA LEU A 92 20.44 -10.71 9.15
C LEU A 92 20.13 -12.00 8.38
N SER A 93 19.54 -12.99 9.07
CA SER A 93 18.91 -14.14 8.43
C SER A 93 17.55 -13.77 7.82
N ASN A 94 16.98 -14.63 6.97
CA ASN A 94 15.64 -14.43 6.42
C ASN A 94 14.58 -14.21 7.50
N GLU A 95 14.64 -14.97 8.60
CA GLU A 95 13.73 -14.81 9.74
C GLU A 95 13.90 -13.45 10.40
N GLN A 96 15.14 -12.97 10.55
CA GLN A 96 15.41 -11.66 11.13
C GLN A 96 14.98 -10.51 10.20
N ILE A 97 15.12 -10.68 8.88
CA ILE A 97 14.59 -9.74 7.89
C ILE A 97 13.06 -9.71 7.95
N ILE A 98 12.40 -10.85 8.11
CA ILE A 98 10.94 -10.93 8.27
C ILE A 98 10.48 -10.23 9.55
N GLU A 99 11.16 -10.42 10.68
CA GLU A 99 10.82 -9.72 11.92
C GLU A 99 11.05 -8.20 11.79
N LEU A 100 12.14 -7.77 11.13
CA LEU A 100 12.33 -6.36 10.77
C LEU A 100 11.17 -5.84 9.90
N ALA A 101 10.75 -6.61 8.90
CA ALA A 101 9.64 -6.23 8.01
C ALA A 101 8.32 -6.05 8.77
N LYS A 102 8.03 -6.91 9.76
CA LYS A 102 6.85 -6.77 10.64
C LYS A 102 6.92 -5.53 11.52
N GLU A 103 8.10 -5.23 12.06
CA GLU A 103 8.31 -4.03 12.85
C GLU A 103 8.10 -2.77 12.01
N GLN A 104 8.60 -2.76 10.78
CA GLN A 104 8.45 -1.64 9.84
C GLN A 104 6.99 -1.50 9.33
N ASP A 105 6.33 -2.57 8.91
CA ASP A 105 4.92 -2.54 8.45
C ASP A 105 4.01 -1.99 9.55
N ARG A 106 4.27 -2.39 10.80
CA ARG A 106 3.57 -1.85 11.97
C ARG A 106 3.90 -0.38 12.22
N ALA A 107 5.16 0.03 12.07
CA ALA A 107 5.55 1.41 12.25
C ALA A 107 4.91 2.33 11.19
N VAL A 108 4.88 1.90 9.93
CA VAL A 108 4.20 2.62 8.83
C VAL A 108 2.71 2.75 9.13
N PHE A 109 2.05 1.66 9.52
CA PHE A 109 0.63 1.69 9.91
C PHE A 109 0.34 2.70 11.03
N GLU A 110 1.12 2.70 12.10
CA GLU A 110 0.91 3.62 13.23
C GLU A 110 1.21 5.07 12.84
N ALA A 111 2.19 5.31 11.96
CA ALA A 111 2.51 6.64 11.46
C ALA A 111 1.38 7.20 10.58
N GLU A 112 0.93 6.44 9.58
CA GLU A 112 -0.17 6.86 8.71
C GLU A 112 -1.49 7.02 9.48
N LYS A 113 -1.77 6.13 10.45
CA LYS A 113 -2.91 6.28 11.35
C LYS A 113 -2.86 7.60 12.10
N GLN A 114 -1.70 7.92 12.67
CA GLN A 114 -1.51 9.13 13.45
C GLN A 114 -1.64 10.38 12.57
N GLU A 115 -1.05 10.37 11.38
CA GLU A 115 -1.17 11.46 10.41
C GLU A 115 -2.64 11.70 10.01
N ALA A 116 -3.40 10.63 9.74
CA ALA A 116 -4.82 10.73 9.42
C ALA A 116 -5.66 11.26 10.59
N ILE A 117 -5.37 10.84 11.83
CA ILE A 117 -6.01 11.35 13.05
C ILE A 117 -5.74 12.84 13.25
N GLU A 118 -4.50 13.28 13.05
CA GLU A 118 -4.10 14.68 13.21
C GLU A 118 -4.76 15.57 12.14
N SER A 119 -4.74 15.13 10.88
CA SER A 119 -5.38 15.85 9.77
C SER A 119 -6.88 16.01 9.98
N ALA A 120 -7.57 14.97 10.44
CA ALA A 120 -9.00 15.03 10.66
C ALA A 120 -9.39 15.80 11.94
N ASP A 121 -8.56 15.79 12.99
CA ASP A 121 -8.78 16.62 14.20
C ASP A 121 -8.76 18.13 13.87
N GLU A 122 -7.81 18.58 13.04
CA GLU A 122 -7.76 19.98 12.59
C GLU A 122 -9.05 20.39 11.86
N ALA A 123 -9.52 19.56 10.94
CA ALA A 123 -10.77 19.78 10.22
C ALA A 123 -12.00 19.83 11.15
N ILE A 124 -12.08 18.88 12.08
CA ILE A 124 -13.18 18.78 13.06
C ILE A 124 -13.22 20.03 13.93
N GLN A 125 -12.08 20.52 14.41
CA GLN A 125 -12.02 21.74 15.22
C GLN A 125 -12.55 22.96 14.44
N ALA A 126 -12.16 23.10 13.16
CA ALA A 126 -12.62 24.19 12.31
C ALA A 126 -14.14 24.14 12.05
N TRP A 127 -14.67 22.96 11.71
CA TRP A 127 -16.12 22.77 11.54
C TRP A 127 -16.91 22.98 12.84
N GLN A 128 -16.40 22.49 13.97
CA GLN A 128 -17.03 22.65 15.27
C GLN A 128 -17.14 24.13 15.66
N GLN A 129 -16.06 24.90 15.51
CA GLN A 129 -16.06 26.34 15.77
C GLN A 129 -17.07 27.07 14.87
N CYS A 130 -17.14 26.68 13.60
CA CYS A 130 -18.08 27.27 12.66
C CYS A 130 -19.53 26.94 13.04
N TYR A 131 -19.84 25.68 13.32
CA TYR A 131 -21.14 25.23 13.78
C TYR A 131 -21.60 25.99 15.03
N ASP A 132 -20.73 26.08 16.05
CA ASP A 132 -21.05 26.78 17.30
C ASP A 132 -21.36 28.25 17.08
N THR A 133 -20.63 28.91 16.16
CA THR A 133 -20.89 30.31 15.82
C THR A 133 -22.23 30.49 15.12
N LEU A 134 -22.49 29.73 14.04
CA LEU A 134 -23.74 29.83 13.29
C LEU A 134 -24.94 29.48 14.19
N LYS A 135 -24.79 28.49 15.06
CA LYS A 135 -25.82 28.09 16.02
C LYS A 135 -26.13 29.21 17.01
N ALA A 136 -25.11 29.88 17.54
CA ALA A 136 -25.28 31.00 18.48
C ALA A 136 -25.98 32.20 17.81
N GLU A 137 -25.61 32.54 16.58
CA GLU A 137 -26.25 33.60 15.80
C GLU A 137 -27.72 33.28 15.49
N ALA A 138 -28.02 32.04 15.10
CA ALA A 138 -29.39 31.59 14.85
C ALA A 138 -30.25 31.63 16.13
N ASP A 139 -29.70 31.21 17.27
CA ASP A 139 -30.40 31.25 18.56
C ASP A 139 -30.66 32.68 19.03
N ALA A 140 -29.74 33.60 18.74
CA ALA A 140 -29.88 35.03 19.01
C ALA A 140 -30.76 35.76 17.99
N GLY A 141 -31.00 35.17 16.82
CA GLY A 141 -31.72 35.76 15.70
C GLY A 141 -30.96 36.88 14.98
N THR A 142 -29.62 36.92 15.09
CA THR A 142 -28.77 37.99 14.51
C THR A 142 -28.32 37.67 13.09
N TYR A 143 -27.91 36.41 12.86
CA TYR A 143 -27.40 35.90 11.59
C TYR A 143 -26.20 36.70 11.06
N ASP A 144 -25.31 37.14 11.96
CA ASP A 144 -24.22 38.10 11.69
C ASP A 144 -23.25 37.64 10.60
N SER A 145 -23.03 36.33 10.46
CA SER A 145 -22.16 35.75 9.43
C SER A 145 -22.73 35.86 8.02
N MET A 146 -24.04 36.08 7.88
CA MET A 146 -24.67 36.25 6.58
C MET A 146 -24.24 37.57 5.94
N ASN A 147 -23.73 37.51 4.71
CA ASN A 147 -23.41 38.68 3.90
C ASN A 147 -24.29 38.70 2.65
N ASN A 148 -25.53 39.17 2.80
CA ASN A 148 -26.45 39.29 1.67
C ASN A 148 -26.53 40.76 1.24
N TYR A 149 -26.57 41.00 -0.07
CA TYR A 149 -26.54 42.35 -0.66
C TYR A 149 -25.36 43.23 -0.22
N GLY A 150 -24.24 42.63 0.22
CA GLY A 150 -23.05 43.34 0.67
C GLY A 150 -23.16 43.94 2.08
N ALA A 151 -24.19 43.56 2.86
CA ALA A 151 -24.37 43.94 4.25
C ALA A 151 -24.43 42.70 5.16
N TYR A 152 -23.81 42.80 6.33
CA TYR A 152 -23.76 41.73 7.32
C TYR A 152 -25.00 41.72 8.22
N GLY A 153 -25.41 40.51 8.64
CA GLY A 153 -26.52 40.31 9.55
C GLY A 153 -27.91 40.44 8.91
N ILE A 154 -28.93 39.94 9.60
CA ILE A 154 -30.31 39.94 9.07
C ILE A 154 -30.89 41.35 8.88
N GLU A 155 -30.38 42.34 9.62
CA GLU A 155 -30.81 43.74 9.48
C GLU A 155 -30.42 44.33 8.12
N GLY A 156 -29.35 43.83 7.50
CA GLY A 156 -28.91 44.20 6.15
C GLY A 156 -29.81 43.67 5.03
N VAL A 157 -30.68 42.70 5.33
CA VAL A 157 -31.56 42.05 4.35
C VAL A 157 -32.91 42.79 4.26
N PRO A 158 -33.41 43.09 3.03
CA PRO A 158 -34.76 43.62 2.82
C PRO A 158 -35.83 42.80 3.54
N GLU A 159 -36.80 43.45 4.20
CA GLU A 159 -37.77 42.79 5.08
C GLU A 159 -38.54 41.66 4.37
N GLU A 160 -38.91 41.88 3.11
CA GLU A 160 -39.60 40.94 2.24
C GLU A 160 -38.79 39.67 1.91
N GLU A 161 -37.46 39.71 2.07
CA GLU A 161 -36.54 38.61 1.73
C GLU A 161 -35.94 37.92 2.95
N ARG A 162 -36.12 38.49 4.15
CA ARG A 162 -35.56 37.94 5.41
C ARG A 162 -35.94 36.48 5.65
N ALA A 163 -37.17 36.08 5.32
CA ALA A 163 -37.61 34.71 5.52
C ALA A 163 -36.80 33.71 4.68
N ALA A 164 -36.54 34.02 3.40
CA ALA A 164 -35.74 33.19 2.52
C ALA A 164 -34.27 33.17 2.94
N ALA A 165 -33.74 34.32 3.36
CA ALA A 165 -32.37 34.42 3.87
C ALA A 165 -32.18 33.56 5.14
N ILE A 166 -33.12 33.60 6.10
CA ILE A 166 -33.07 32.76 7.29
C ILE A 166 -33.11 31.26 6.93
N GLU A 167 -33.91 30.87 5.94
CA GLU A 167 -33.97 29.48 5.46
C GLU A 167 -32.62 29.03 4.89
N GLU A 168 -31.99 29.86 4.05
CA GLU A 168 -30.64 29.59 3.52
C GLU A 168 -29.60 29.43 4.63
N PHE A 169 -29.66 30.28 5.67
CA PHE A 169 -28.78 30.15 6.82
C PHE A 169 -29.00 28.84 7.59
N GLN A 170 -30.25 28.44 7.78
CA GLN A 170 -30.58 27.19 8.45
C GLN A 170 -30.08 25.97 7.67
N ILE A 171 -30.17 26.00 6.34
CA ILE A 171 -29.60 24.97 5.47
C ILE A 171 -28.07 24.90 5.64
N ALA A 172 -27.38 26.05 5.63
CA ALA A 172 -25.94 26.08 5.86
C ALA A 172 -25.55 25.52 7.24
N LEU A 173 -26.29 25.86 8.29
CA LEU A 173 -26.10 25.32 9.64
C LEU A 173 -26.31 23.79 9.68
N GLU A 174 -27.35 23.27 9.04
CA GLU A 174 -27.63 21.82 8.96
C GLU A 174 -26.51 21.09 8.19
N ASN A 175 -26.10 21.61 7.03
CA ASN A 175 -25.02 21.04 6.23
C ASN A 175 -23.68 21.02 6.99
N THR A 176 -23.38 22.10 7.74
CA THR A 176 -22.19 22.18 8.59
C THR A 176 -22.24 21.11 9.68
N LYS A 177 -23.41 20.90 10.30
CA LYS A 177 -23.59 19.85 11.31
C LYS A 177 -23.39 18.45 10.72
N SER A 178 -23.96 18.18 9.54
CA SER A 178 -23.77 16.90 8.86
C SER A 178 -22.31 16.63 8.51
N SER A 179 -21.58 17.66 8.05
CA SER A 179 -20.15 17.53 7.71
C SER A 179 -19.30 17.24 8.94
N LEU A 180 -19.59 17.93 10.06
CA LEU A 180 -18.97 17.69 11.35
C LEU A 180 -19.28 16.28 11.88
N ASP A 181 -20.52 15.81 11.76
CA ASP A 181 -20.90 14.46 12.20
C ASP A 181 -20.16 13.38 11.39
N ALA A 182 -20.11 13.51 10.06
CA ALA A 182 -19.35 12.62 9.19
C ALA A 182 -17.85 12.62 9.52
N ALA A 183 -17.28 13.78 9.84
CA ALA A 183 -15.88 13.90 10.22
C ALA A 183 -15.58 13.18 11.54
N ASN A 184 -16.45 13.34 12.54
CA ASN A 184 -16.34 12.62 13.81
C ASN A 184 -16.49 11.11 13.63
N GLU A 185 -17.36 10.65 12.73
CA GLU A 185 -17.48 9.23 12.39
C GLU A 185 -16.20 8.69 11.73
N GLY A 186 -15.61 9.44 10.80
CA GLY A 186 -14.34 9.10 10.17
C GLY A 186 -13.15 9.12 11.14
N GLN A 187 -13.11 10.06 12.08
CA GLN A 187 -12.13 10.08 13.17
C GLN A 187 -12.23 8.83 14.04
N ALA A 188 -13.46 8.46 14.42
CA ALA A 188 -13.70 7.26 15.21
C ALA A 188 -13.28 5.99 14.46
N PHE A 189 -13.46 5.95 13.13
CA PHE A 189 -12.94 4.88 12.27
C PHE A 189 -11.40 4.80 12.34
N ASN A 190 -10.70 5.92 12.17
CA ASN A 190 -9.24 5.97 12.27
C ASN A 190 -8.75 5.54 13.66
N GLU A 191 -9.33 6.07 14.74
CA GLU A 191 -8.98 5.74 16.12
C GLU A 191 -9.16 4.25 16.43
N ALA A 192 -10.24 3.65 15.93
CA ALA A 192 -10.57 2.23 16.13
C ALA A 192 -9.73 1.27 15.28
N ALA A 193 -8.96 1.78 14.30
CA ALA A 193 -8.10 0.94 13.46
C ALA A 193 -7.03 0.23 14.30
N GLU A 194 -6.94 -1.09 14.16
CA GLU A 194 -5.93 -1.91 14.82
C GLU A 194 -5.04 -2.58 13.77
N TYR A 195 -3.73 -2.54 14.01
CA TYR A 195 -2.76 -3.23 13.16
C TYR A 195 -3.06 -4.73 13.09
N GLN A 196 -3.01 -5.26 11.87
CA GLN A 196 -3.06 -6.69 11.61
C GLN A 196 -1.78 -7.07 10.86
N GLU A 197 -1.21 -8.25 11.09
CA GLU A 197 -0.04 -8.69 10.33
C GLU A 197 -0.47 -9.23 8.95
N PRO A 198 0.25 -8.93 7.85
CA PRO A 198 -0.05 -9.47 6.54
C PRO A 198 -0.12 -11.00 6.56
N GLN A 199 -1.18 -11.55 5.98
CA GLN A 199 -1.31 -12.99 5.82
C GLN A 199 -0.82 -13.40 4.44
N PRO A 200 -0.07 -14.53 4.30
CA PRO A 200 0.35 -15.02 3.00
C PRO A 200 -0.85 -15.22 2.06
N GLN A 201 -0.75 -14.68 0.85
CA GLN A 201 -1.74 -14.81 -0.22
C GLN A 201 -1.11 -15.41 -1.48
N PRO A 202 -1.89 -16.06 -2.36
CA PRO A 202 -1.38 -16.57 -3.62
C PRO A 202 -0.74 -15.47 -4.48
N TYR A 203 0.34 -15.81 -5.17
CA TYR A 203 0.93 -14.99 -6.22
C TYR A 203 0.84 -15.71 -7.57
N THR A 204 0.97 -14.93 -8.65
CA THR A 204 1.03 -15.45 -10.03
C THR A 204 2.29 -14.93 -10.71
N LEU A 205 2.96 -15.78 -11.48
CA LEU A 205 3.99 -15.35 -12.43
C LEU A 205 3.37 -15.28 -13.82
N ALA A 206 3.53 -14.14 -14.48
CA ALA A 206 3.00 -13.89 -15.81
C ALA A 206 4.15 -13.55 -16.75
N LEU A 207 4.22 -14.25 -17.88
CA LEU A 207 5.22 -14.09 -18.93
C LEU A 207 4.54 -13.58 -20.20
N GLU A 208 4.97 -12.41 -20.64
CA GLU A 208 4.54 -11.78 -21.89
C GLU A 208 5.46 -12.26 -23.03
N THR A 209 4.88 -12.64 -24.17
CA THR A 209 5.64 -13.04 -25.36
C THR A 209 5.73 -11.91 -26.39
N ASP A 210 6.66 -12.01 -27.35
CA ASP A 210 6.80 -11.04 -28.45
C ASP A 210 5.64 -11.09 -29.49
N GLY A 211 4.51 -11.68 -29.12
CA GLY A 211 3.37 -11.98 -29.98
C GLY A 211 3.53 -13.27 -30.81
N SER A 212 4.68 -13.95 -30.73
CA SER A 212 4.88 -15.26 -31.37
C SER A 212 4.44 -16.44 -30.50
N GLY A 213 4.30 -16.24 -29.18
CA GLY A 213 4.07 -17.31 -28.20
C GLY A 213 5.30 -18.19 -27.90
N ASN A 214 6.48 -17.88 -28.47
CA ASN A 214 7.68 -18.72 -28.34
C ASN A 214 8.89 -18.00 -27.75
N VAL A 215 8.83 -16.69 -27.59
CA VAL A 215 9.94 -15.86 -27.10
C VAL A 215 9.41 -14.93 -26.04
N ALA A 216 9.97 -15.01 -24.83
CA ALA A 216 9.65 -14.10 -23.73
C ALA A 216 10.08 -12.67 -24.09
N ALA A 217 9.19 -11.72 -23.85
CA ALA A 217 9.36 -10.28 -24.01
C ALA A 217 9.27 -9.53 -22.68
N GLY A 218 8.61 -10.12 -21.68
CA GLY A 218 8.55 -9.61 -20.32
C GLY A 218 8.14 -10.71 -19.34
N GLU A 219 8.45 -10.51 -18.07
CA GLU A 219 7.95 -11.35 -16.99
C GLU A 219 7.65 -10.47 -15.78
N GLU A 220 6.56 -10.75 -15.08
CA GLU A 220 6.17 -10.04 -13.86
C GLU A 220 5.63 -11.01 -12.81
N ILE A 221 5.76 -10.61 -11.56
CA ILE A 221 5.07 -11.26 -10.45
C ILE A 221 3.88 -10.41 -10.03
N ARG A 222 2.71 -11.03 -9.91
CA ARG A 222 1.45 -10.40 -9.46
C ARG A 222 1.04 -10.93 -8.10
N PHE A 223 0.60 -10.05 -7.23
CA PHE A 223 0.16 -10.40 -5.88
C PHE A 223 -0.80 -9.35 -5.32
N PRO A 224 -1.60 -9.68 -4.29
CA PRO A 224 -2.38 -8.68 -3.58
C PRO A 224 -1.45 -7.78 -2.76
N ALA A 225 -1.31 -6.52 -3.16
CA ALA A 225 -0.52 -5.55 -2.40
C ALA A 225 -1.35 -4.94 -1.29
N ARG A 226 -0.87 -5.08 -0.06
CA ARG A 226 -1.52 -4.45 1.08
C ARG A 226 -1.37 -2.93 1.00
N ARG A 227 -2.47 -2.22 1.19
CA ARG A 227 -2.50 -0.77 1.40
C ARG A 227 -3.32 -0.43 2.64
N PHE A 228 -2.86 0.56 3.38
CA PHE A 228 -3.65 1.16 4.45
C PHE A 228 -4.55 2.25 3.86
N SER A 229 -5.75 2.35 4.39
CA SER A 229 -6.78 3.27 3.90
C SER A 229 -7.45 3.90 5.11
N PHE A 230 -6.94 5.06 5.50
CA PHE A 230 -7.51 5.86 6.57
C PHE A 230 -8.48 6.87 5.99
N TYR A 231 -9.44 7.27 6.82
CA TYR A 231 -10.28 8.42 6.52
C TYR A 231 -9.40 9.68 6.53
N GLN A 232 -9.39 10.41 5.42
CA GLN A 232 -8.61 11.64 5.27
C GLN A 232 -9.53 12.76 4.81
N ILE A 233 -9.36 13.93 5.44
CA ILE A 233 -10.03 15.16 5.03
C ILE A 233 -8.93 16.09 4.52
N GLU A 234 -8.98 16.43 3.24
CA GLU A 234 -8.14 17.49 2.71
C GLU A 234 -8.73 18.84 3.12
N VAL A 235 -7.96 19.60 3.90
CA VAL A 235 -8.31 20.96 4.27
C VAL A 235 -7.31 21.90 3.62
N ASP A 236 -7.66 22.44 2.45
CA ASP A 236 -6.76 23.31 1.68
C ASP A 236 -6.44 24.64 2.40
N ASP A 237 -7.41 25.23 3.12
CA ASP A 237 -7.26 26.47 3.87
C ASP A 237 -8.40 26.66 4.91
N THR A 238 -8.09 26.58 6.21
CA THR A 238 -9.07 26.82 7.30
C THR A 238 -9.34 28.31 7.55
N THR A 239 -8.49 29.22 7.04
CA THR A 239 -8.56 30.65 7.38
C THR A 239 -9.85 31.31 6.90
N ASP A 240 -10.43 30.77 5.83
CA ASP A 240 -11.70 31.19 5.25
C ASP A 240 -12.91 30.89 6.15
N LEU A 241 -12.82 29.86 7.01
CA LEU A 241 -13.82 29.58 8.06
C LEU A 241 -13.64 30.45 9.31
N GLU A 242 -12.40 30.83 9.63
CA GLU A 242 -12.14 31.66 10.81
C GLU A 242 -12.67 33.08 10.62
N SER A 243 -12.63 33.61 9.39
CA SER A 243 -13.11 34.95 9.08
C SER A 243 -14.65 35.05 9.08
N PRO A 244 -15.25 35.94 9.88
CA PRO A 244 -16.70 36.22 9.83
C PRO A 244 -17.16 36.71 8.46
N GLU A 245 -16.26 37.31 7.68
CA GLU A 245 -16.58 37.92 6.40
C GLU A 245 -16.82 36.89 5.28
N THR A 246 -16.18 35.72 5.41
CA THR A 246 -16.10 34.69 4.36
C THR A 246 -16.75 33.38 4.76
N ARG A 247 -16.81 33.05 6.07
CA ARG A 247 -17.30 31.74 6.56
C ARG A 247 -18.65 31.31 5.99
N PHE A 248 -19.63 32.21 6.00
CA PHE A 248 -20.97 31.89 5.54
C PHE A 248 -21.00 31.66 4.03
N ARG A 249 -20.28 32.50 3.30
CA ARG A 249 -20.16 32.40 1.84
C ARG A 249 -19.44 31.10 1.44
N VAL A 250 -18.40 30.70 2.17
CA VAL A 250 -17.66 29.46 1.93
C VAL A 250 -18.56 28.24 2.12
N LEU A 251 -19.41 28.26 3.15
CA LEU A 251 -20.36 27.17 3.42
C LEU A 251 -21.57 27.16 2.47
N ALA A 252 -22.11 28.34 2.13
CA ALA A 252 -23.31 28.47 1.29
C ALA A 252 -23.00 28.35 -0.21
N ASP A 253 -21.93 28.98 -0.69
CA ASP A 253 -21.61 29.07 -2.12
C ASP A 253 -20.55 28.05 -2.57
N TYR A 254 -19.59 27.74 -1.71
CA TYR A 254 -18.41 26.95 -2.10
C TYR A 254 -18.41 25.53 -1.55
N GLY A 255 -19.40 25.17 -0.73
CA GLY A 255 -19.62 23.80 -0.32
C GLY A 255 -18.40 23.20 0.36
N TRP A 256 -18.00 23.76 1.50
CA TRP A 256 -17.13 23.09 2.48
C TRP A 256 -17.89 21.89 3.09
N HIS A 257 -18.31 20.99 2.21
CA HIS A 257 -18.94 19.73 2.46
C HIS A 257 -17.85 18.72 2.70
N ASN A 258 -18.03 17.92 3.73
CA ASN A 258 -17.21 16.75 3.92
C ASN A 258 -17.64 15.66 2.94
N ASP A 259 -17.03 15.67 1.76
CA ASP A 259 -17.23 14.64 0.72
C ASP A 259 -16.25 13.47 0.88
N ALA A 260 -15.41 13.48 1.92
CA ALA A 260 -14.49 12.40 2.19
C ALA A 260 -15.27 11.13 2.56
N GLU A 261 -15.01 10.06 1.82
CA GLU A 261 -15.63 8.76 2.06
C GLU A 261 -14.89 8.03 3.18
N ILE A 262 -15.63 7.56 4.19
CA ILE A 262 -15.07 6.66 5.19
C ILE A 262 -14.82 5.32 4.50
N PRO A 263 -13.56 4.83 4.45
CA PRO A 263 -13.27 3.54 3.82
C PRO A 263 -14.06 2.40 4.47
N GLU A 264 -14.50 1.42 3.68
CA GLU A 264 -15.19 0.23 4.22
C GLU A 264 -14.28 -0.57 5.17
N ASN A 265 -12.97 -0.54 4.93
CA ASN A 265 -11.96 -1.22 5.71
C ASN A 265 -10.63 -0.46 5.64
N VAL A 266 -9.87 -0.49 6.73
CA VAL A 266 -8.51 0.06 6.83
C VAL A 266 -7.54 -0.68 5.93
N PHE A 267 -7.81 -1.97 5.66
CA PHE A 267 -6.96 -2.80 4.83
C PHE A 267 -7.62 -3.05 3.48
N SER A 268 -6.97 -2.59 2.41
CA SER A 268 -7.26 -3.01 1.05
C SER A 268 -6.12 -3.88 0.50
N ALA A 269 -6.45 -4.74 -0.46
CA ALA A 269 -5.51 -5.63 -1.11
C ALA A 269 -5.73 -5.64 -2.63
N PRO A 270 -5.59 -4.49 -3.32
CA PRO A 270 -5.62 -4.46 -4.78
C PRO A 270 -4.53 -5.38 -5.36
N GLU A 271 -4.80 -5.94 -6.53
CA GLU A 271 -3.76 -6.61 -7.31
C GLU A 271 -2.69 -5.59 -7.72
N ASP A 272 -1.44 -5.96 -7.56
CA ASP A 272 -0.26 -5.19 -7.94
C ASP A 272 0.74 -6.11 -8.62
N SER A 273 1.69 -5.52 -9.36
CA SER A 273 2.71 -6.30 -10.06
C SER A 273 4.10 -5.66 -9.99
N ILE A 274 5.12 -6.52 -10.06
CA ILE A 274 6.53 -6.12 -10.19
C ILE A 274 7.09 -6.76 -11.46
N GLY A 275 7.51 -5.92 -12.41
CA GLY A 275 8.23 -6.37 -13.60
C GLY A 275 9.63 -6.87 -13.27
N LEU A 276 9.99 -8.05 -13.76
CA LEU A 276 11.24 -8.75 -13.45
C LEU A 276 12.37 -8.34 -14.39
N TYR A 277 12.71 -7.06 -14.49
CA TYR A 277 13.69 -6.61 -15.47
C TYR A 277 15.11 -7.09 -15.15
N SER A 278 15.89 -7.41 -16.18
CA SER A 278 17.32 -7.70 -16.01
C SER A 278 18.03 -6.52 -15.34
N SER A 279 18.93 -6.79 -14.40
CA SER A 279 19.70 -5.75 -13.71
C SER A 279 20.44 -4.84 -14.71
N ASN A 280 20.22 -3.52 -14.62
CA ASN A 280 20.94 -2.53 -15.44
C ASN A 280 22.44 -2.41 -15.09
N TYR A 281 22.83 -2.89 -13.91
CA TYR A 281 24.18 -2.75 -13.37
C TYR A 281 24.93 -4.09 -13.37
N SER A 282 24.71 -4.90 -12.32
CA SER A 282 25.39 -6.16 -12.06
C SER A 282 24.37 -7.19 -11.57
N THR A 283 24.59 -8.47 -11.90
CA THR A 283 23.75 -9.59 -11.45
C THR A 283 23.78 -9.77 -9.93
N THR A 284 24.85 -9.29 -9.28
CA THR A 284 24.97 -9.22 -7.81
C THR A 284 25.59 -7.90 -7.36
N GLN A 285 25.23 -7.45 -6.16
CA GLN A 285 25.67 -6.19 -5.56
C GLN A 285 25.96 -6.42 -4.07
N ALA A 286 27.08 -5.92 -3.57
CA ALA A 286 27.48 -6.10 -2.17
C ALA A 286 27.22 -4.84 -1.35
N VAL A 287 26.59 -4.99 -0.20
CA VAL A 287 26.44 -3.96 0.83
C VAL A 287 27.04 -4.51 2.11
N TYR A 288 28.12 -3.89 2.58
CA TYR A 288 28.95 -4.42 3.66
C TYR A 288 29.39 -5.88 3.39
N ASP A 289 28.98 -6.83 4.24
CA ASP A 289 29.33 -8.25 4.13
C ASP A 289 28.20 -9.08 3.47
N THR A 290 27.12 -8.42 3.02
CA THR A 290 25.94 -9.08 2.44
C THR A 290 25.92 -8.88 0.93
N THR A 291 25.71 -9.97 0.19
CA THR A 291 25.56 -9.93 -1.27
C THR A 291 24.08 -10.07 -1.63
N PHE A 292 23.63 -9.20 -2.52
CA PHE A 292 22.27 -9.18 -3.05
C PHE A 292 22.29 -9.54 -4.52
N GLY A 293 21.29 -10.29 -4.98
CA GLY A 293 21.05 -10.59 -6.39
C GLY A 293 19.57 -10.51 -6.70
N GLY A 294 19.20 -10.34 -7.97
CA GLY A 294 17.79 -10.24 -8.35
C GLY A 294 17.58 -9.54 -9.68
N TYR A 295 16.45 -8.85 -9.76
CA TYR A 295 15.97 -8.05 -10.87
C TYR A 295 16.14 -6.55 -10.55
N SER A 296 15.99 -5.69 -11.57
CA SER A 296 15.87 -4.24 -11.34
C SER A 296 14.62 -3.99 -10.50
N GLY A 297 14.80 -3.40 -9.31
CA GLY A 297 13.71 -3.09 -8.38
C GLY A 297 13.24 -4.24 -7.50
N LEU A 298 13.86 -5.43 -7.58
CA LEU A 298 13.55 -6.56 -6.69
C LEU A 298 14.79 -7.43 -6.42
N ALA A 299 15.24 -7.53 -5.17
CA ALA A 299 16.46 -8.25 -4.80
C ALA A 299 16.27 -9.22 -3.64
N THR A 300 17.16 -10.20 -3.50
CA THR A 300 17.23 -11.12 -2.36
C THR A 300 18.69 -11.32 -1.94
N VAL A 301 18.91 -11.83 -0.72
CA VAL A 301 20.24 -12.18 -0.22
C VAL A 301 20.73 -13.45 -0.93
N VAL A 302 21.94 -13.40 -1.46
CA VAL A 302 22.60 -14.51 -2.15
C VAL A 302 24.04 -14.70 -1.67
N GLU A 303 24.62 -15.85 -1.94
CA GLU A 303 26.04 -16.13 -1.70
C GLU A 303 26.94 -15.38 -2.69
N GLU A 304 28.19 -15.15 -2.30
CA GLU A 304 29.20 -14.57 -3.18
C GLU A 304 29.40 -15.47 -4.42
N GLY A 305 29.37 -14.87 -5.61
CA GLY A 305 29.54 -15.59 -6.87
C GLY A 305 28.25 -16.19 -7.45
N HIS A 306 27.08 -15.87 -6.88
CA HIS A 306 25.78 -16.24 -7.45
C HIS A 306 25.65 -15.79 -8.92
N ALA A 307 25.19 -16.70 -9.78
CA ALA A 307 25.12 -16.47 -11.24
C ALA A 307 24.00 -15.52 -11.68
N GLY A 308 23.09 -15.16 -10.77
CA GLY A 308 21.99 -14.24 -11.01
C GLY A 308 20.67 -14.96 -11.29
N PHE A 309 19.70 -14.19 -11.77
CA PHE A 309 18.35 -14.67 -12.08
C PHE A 309 18.04 -14.41 -13.56
N THR A 310 17.10 -15.17 -14.11
CA THR A 310 16.68 -15.09 -15.52
C THR A 310 15.18 -15.26 -15.62
N TRP A 311 14.60 -14.82 -16.74
CA TRP A 311 13.22 -15.14 -17.04
C TRP A 311 13.00 -16.63 -17.29
N ASP A 312 11.77 -17.06 -17.02
CA ASP A 312 11.29 -18.38 -17.42
C ASP A 312 11.22 -18.55 -18.94
N THR A 313 11.16 -19.81 -19.37
CA THR A 313 10.82 -20.16 -20.75
C THR A 313 9.31 -20.27 -20.91
N THR A 314 8.80 -20.13 -22.14
CA THR A 314 7.36 -20.17 -22.42
C THR A 314 6.68 -21.52 -22.11
N ASP A 315 7.46 -22.56 -21.82
CA ASP A 315 7.00 -23.90 -21.43
C ASP A 315 7.18 -24.19 -19.93
N ALA A 316 7.56 -23.18 -19.13
CA ALA A 316 7.73 -23.32 -17.69
C ALA A 316 6.41 -23.66 -16.98
N GLU A 317 6.48 -24.57 -15.99
CA GLU A 317 5.33 -24.93 -15.17
C GLU A 317 5.06 -23.84 -14.13
N GLY A 318 3.78 -23.47 -13.95
CA GLY A 318 3.38 -22.46 -12.95
C GLY A 318 3.50 -21.01 -13.44
N VAL A 319 3.79 -20.80 -14.73
CA VAL A 319 3.83 -19.48 -15.37
C VAL A 319 2.64 -19.32 -16.31
N GLU A 320 1.92 -18.21 -16.21
CA GLU A 320 0.87 -17.84 -17.15
C GLU A 320 1.49 -17.16 -18.37
N VAL A 321 1.19 -17.65 -19.58
CA VAL A 321 1.69 -17.12 -20.85
C VAL A 321 0.52 -16.54 -21.66
N ASP A 322 0.73 -15.37 -22.27
CA ASP A 322 -0.29 -14.63 -23.04
C ASP A 322 -0.55 -15.12 -24.48
#